data_AF-B8FNV7-F1
#
_entry.id   AF-B8FNV7-F1
#
_cell.length_a   1.000
_cell.length_b   1.000
_cell.length_c   1.000
_cell.angle_alpha   90.00
_cell.angle_beta   90.00
_cell.angle_gamma   90.00
#
_symmetry.space_group_name_H-M   'P 1'
#
loop_
_entity.id
_entity.type
_entity.pdbx_description
1 polymer ?
#
loop_
_entity_poly.entity_id
_entity_poly.type
_entity_poly.pdbx_seq_one_letter_code
_entity_poly.pdbx_strand_id
1 'polypeptide(L)'
;MAGKITKEELHPLLSQKIDDFAAHEADKVQHIPYAVATGAANAYAVTLNPAPTSYVDGMAISVKINVTNTGSSTLNINGLGAKNILKADLNLITSGKLKAGGIYTFRYNAEGPVFILQGEGGEYGTAGAGQVLAGYTVGTEGGLVNGSIPNFTDNTQWATGATGVYVENEIWLRPPAGYYDGSVAYVRVYDPNWAAANILAGKSILGLAGTAINGAGMKKVATGTVAATGNDQTISGLDFTPHWILMRDVGNNSKVYWISFAQGVNATYINTGNILSVGNGYFVFNSYNAKTMNWIAIE
;
A
#
# COMPACT_ATOMS: atom_id res chain seq x y z
N MET A 1 15.53 65.43 -62.78
CA MET A 1 15.40 64.28 -61.86
C MET A 1 15.64 63.04 -62.68
N ALA A 2 16.71 62.28 -62.42
CA ALA A 2 16.88 60.97 -63.05
C ALA A 2 15.72 60.07 -62.58
N GLY A 3 14.99 59.47 -63.53
CA GLY A 3 13.91 58.53 -63.22
C GLY A 3 14.43 57.37 -62.37
N LYS A 4 13.57 56.77 -61.55
CA LYS A 4 13.92 55.54 -60.83
C LYS A 4 14.30 54.48 -61.86
N ILE A 5 15.47 53.87 -61.71
CA ILE A 5 15.92 52.74 -62.53
C ILE A 5 14.95 51.58 -62.31
N THR A 6 14.38 51.02 -63.38
CA THR A 6 13.49 49.86 -63.31
C THR A 6 14.29 48.56 -63.21
N LYS A 7 13.68 47.47 -62.77
CA LYS A 7 14.40 46.18 -62.59
C LYS A 7 15.00 45.68 -63.91
N GLU A 8 14.34 46.00 -65.03
CA GLU A 8 14.74 45.65 -66.40
C GLU A 8 15.98 46.41 -66.87
N GLU A 9 16.29 47.55 -66.24
CA GLU A 9 17.45 48.40 -66.55
C GLU A 9 18.69 48.01 -65.72
N LEU A 10 18.56 47.08 -64.76
CA LEU A 10 19.66 46.60 -63.93
C LEU A 10 20.53 45.59 -64.67
N HIS A 11 21.80 45.49 -64.27
CA HIS A 11 22.69 44.42 -64.73
C HIS A 11 22.06 43.03 -64.44
N PRO A 12 22.13 42.05 -65.37
CA PRO A 12 21.47 40.75 -65.22
C PRO A 12 21.78 40.03 -63.90
N LEU A 13 23.02 40.08 -63.43
CA LEU A 13 23.41 39.47 -62.14
C LEU A 13 22.73 40.13 -60.93
N LEU A 14 22.50 41.44 -60.99
CA LEU A 14 21.81 42.15 -59.90
C LEU A 14 20.31 41.87 -59.94
N SER A 15 19.72 41.82 -61.14
CA SER A 15 18.32 41.41 -61.33
C SER A 15 18.07 39.99 -60.80
N GLN A 16 18.97 39.04 -61.09
CA GLN A 16 18.91 37.68 -60.55
C GLN A 16 19.01 37.65 -59.02
N LYS A 17 19.91 38.45 -58.43
CA LYS A 17 20.05 38.50 -56.96
C LYS A 17 18.82 39.05 -56.25
N ILE A 18 18.09 39.95 -56.90
CA ILE A 18 16.80 40.45 -56.39
C ILE A 18 15.76 39.32 -56.40
N ASP A 19 15.72 38.49 -57.45
CA ASP A 19 14.81 37.36 -57.54
C ASP A 19 15.16 36.25 -56.54
N ASP A 20 16.44 35.90 -56.42
CA ASP A 20 16.93 34.95 -55.41
C ASP A 20 16.51 35.39 -54.00
N PHE A 21 16.64 36.69 -53.70
CA PHE A 21 16.29 37.25 -52.40
C PHE A 21 14.78 37.22 -52.15
N ALA A 22 13.97 37.61 -53.13
CA ALA A 22 12.51 37.53 -53.02
C ALA A 22 12.03 36.09 -52.82
N ALA A 23 12.63 35.12 -53.51
CA ALA A 23 12.35 33.70 -53.31
C ALA A 23 12.73 33.23 -51.90
N HIS A 24 13.89 33.64 -51.39
CA HIS A 24 14.34 33.33 -50.03
C HIS A 24 13.43 33.94 -48.95
N GLU A 25 12.96 35.19 -49.10
CA GLU A 25 12.00 35.81 -48.18
C GLU A 25 10.63 35.11 -48.18
N ALA A 26 10.23 34.57 -49.33
CA ALA A 26 8.98 33.83 -49.50
C ALA A 26 9.06 32.37 -49.01
N ASP A 27 10.25 31.81 -48.78
CA ASP A 27 10.43 30.42 -48.34
C ASP A 27 9.89 30.21 -46.92
N LYS A 28 8.72 29.56 -46.81
CA LYS A 28 8.06 29.22 -45.53
C LYS A 28 8.28 27.77 -45.10
N VAL A 29 9.15 27.05 -45.82
CA VAL A 29 9.57 25.68 -45.47
C VAL A 29 10.88 25.77 -44.68
N GLN A 30 11.83 26.57 -45.17
CA GLN A 30 13.12 26.82 -44.52
C GLN A 30 13.04 27.89 -43.43
N HIS A 31 12.22 28.94 -43.62
CA HIS A 31 11.96 29.93 -42.57
C HIS A 31 10.63 29.67 -41.87
N ILE A 32 10.63 29.83 -40.54
CA ILE A 32 9.43 29.69 -39.72
C ILE A 32 8.89 31.09 -39.42
N PRO A 33 7.86 31.57 -40.14
CA PRO A 33 7.24 32.86 -39.86
C PRO A 33 6.54 32.85 -38.50
N TYR A 34 6.52 34.01 -37.83
CA TYR A 34 5.77 34.23 -36.60
C TYR A 34 4.51 35.08 -36.88
N ALA A 35 3.39 34.70 -36.28
CA ALA A 35 2.16 35.49 -36.30
C ALA A 35 1.39 35.40 -34.98
N VAL A 36 0.56 36.42 -34.71
CA VAL A 36 -0.41 36.39 -33.61
C VAL A 36 -1.75 35.93 -34.19
N ALA A 37 -2.37 34.94 -33.54
CA ALA A 37 -3.68 34.45 -33.94
C ALA A 37 -4.78 35.51 -33.73
N THR A 38 -5.81 35.40 -34.55
CA THR A 38 -7.10 36.06 -34.43
C THR A 38 -8.21 35.01 -34.45
N GLY A 39 -9.47 35.42 -34.37
CA GLY A 39 -10.61 34.52 -34.35
C GLY A 39 -11.01 34.10 -32.93
N ALA A 40 -11.76 33.01 -32.82
CA ALA A 40 -12.32 32.51 -31.56
C ALA A 40 -11.62 31.23 -31.11
N ALA A 41 -11.95 30.78 -29.88
CA ALA A 41 -11.53 29.46 -29.42
C ALA A 41 -11.85 28.39 -30.48
N ASN A 42 -10.89 27.50 -30.74
CA ASN A 42 -11.00 26.40 -31.71
C ASN A 42 -11.01 26.80 -33.20
N ALA A 43 -11.07 28.09 -33.54
CA ALA A 43 -11.06 28.58 -34.91
C ALA A 43 -10.07 29.74 -35.07
N TYR A 44 -8.78 29.39 -35.20
CA TYR A 44 -7.70 30.36 -35.29
C TYR A 44 -7.45 30.80 -36.73
N ALA A 45 -7.18 32.09 -36.91
CA ALA A 45 -6.75 32.65 -38.19
C ALA A 45 -5.49 33.49 -38.01
N VAL A 46 -4.59 33.45 -38.99
CA VAL A 46 -3.34 34.21 -39.02
C VAL A 46 -3.14 34.84 -40.38
N THR A 47 -2.45 35.97 -40.41
CA THR A 47 -2.06 36.66 -41.64
C THR A 47 -0.55 36.78 -41.68
N LEU A 48 0.05 36.18 -42.70
CA LEU A 48 1.47 36.29 -43.01
C LEU A 48 1.70 37.31 -44.11
N ASN A 49 2.86 37.95 -44.06
CA ASN A 49 3.41 38.80 -45.11
C ASN A 49 4.89 38.42 -45.32
N PRO A 50 5.31 37.97 -46.52
CA PRO A 50 4.49 37.73 -47.72
C PRO A 50 3.43 36.64 -47.51
N ALA A 51 2.27 36.82 -48.16
CA ALA A 51 1.14 35.90 -48.08
C ALA A 51 1.41 34.63 -48.91
N PRO A 52 1.29 33.43 -48.34
CA PRO A 52 1.34 32.19 -49.11
C PRO A 52 0.13 32.09 -50.05
N THR A 53 0.32 31.49 -51.22
CA THR A 53 -0.74 31.26 -52.22
C THR A 53 -1.44 29.90 -52.04
N SER A 54 -0.79 28.95 -51.38
CA SER A 54 -1.32 27.64 -51.03
C SER A 54 -0.58 27.07 -49.82
N TYR A 55 -1.14 26.01 -49.23
CA TYR A 55 -0.40 25.20 -48.28
C TYR A 55 0.51 24.23 -49.04
N VAL A 56 1.79 24.24 -48.70
CA VAL A 56 2.80 23.30 -49.22
C VAL A 56 3.22 22.35 -48.13
N ASP A 57 3.49 21.09 -48.50
CA ASP A 57 3.90 20.08 -47.53
C ASP A 57 5.15 20.53 -46.75
N GLY A 58 5.15 20.31 -45.44
CA GLY A 58 6.22 20.76 -44.55
C GLY A 58 6.22 22.25 -44.22
N MET A 59 5.31 23.08 -44.76
CA MET A 59 5.22 24.51 -44.41
C MET A 59 5.14 24.70 -42.90
N ALA A 60 6.00 25.58 -42.35
CA ALA A 60 6.06 25.87 -40.93
C ALA A 60 5.36 27.19 -40.59
N ILE A 61 4.86 27.30 -39.35
CA ILE A 61 4.48 28.58 -38.77
C ILE A 61 4.55 28.52 -37.24
N SER A 62 5.07 29.58 -36.62
CA SER A 62 4.98 29.82 -35.18
C SER A 62 3.83 30.79 -34.89
N VAL A 63 2.86 30.35 -34.10
CA VAL A 63 1.66 31.15 -33.80
C VAL A 63 1.54 31.41 -32.31
N LYS A 64 1.38 32.69 -31.93
CA LYS A 64 0.94 33.07 -30.59
C LYS A 64 -0.58 32.99 -30.52
N ILE A 65 -1.11 32.10 -29.69
CA ILE A 65 -2.55 31.84 -29.56
C ILE A 65 -3.24 32.97 -28.81
N ASN A 66 -4.37 33.46 -29.30
CA ASN A 66 -5.13 34.57 -28.71
C ASN A 66 -6.16 34.13 -27.68
N VAL A 67 -6.77 32.96 -27.85
CA VAL A 67 -7.80 32.41 -26.94
C VAL A 67 -7.49 30.93 -26.71
N THR A 68 -7.57 30.45 -25.47
CA THR A 68 -7.31 29.04 -25.15
C THR A 68 -8.34 28.13 -25.84
N ASN A 69 -7.89 27.02 -26.42
CA ASN A 69 -8.81 26.06 -27.03
C ASN A 69 -9.64 25.30 -25.98
N THR A 70 -10.88 24.99 -26.33
CA THR A 70 -11.80 24.19 -25.49
C THR A 70 -12.12 22.82 -26.11
N GLY A 71 -11.51 22.50 -27.26
CA GLY A 71 -11.64 21.23 -27.96
C GLY A 71 -10.76 21.18 -29.21
N SER A 72 -11.15 20.32 -30.16
CA SER A 72 -10.50 20.23 -31.48
C SER A 72 -10.47 21.60 -32.15
N SER A 73 -9.33 22.00 -32.72
CA SER A 73 -9.16 23.33 -33.29
C SER A 73 -8.70 23.30 -34.74
N THR A 74 -8.90 24.41 -35.44
CA THR A 74 -8.40 24.64 -36.80
C THR A 74 -7.51 25.88 -36.89
N LEU A 75 -6.63 25.92 -37.89
CA LEU A 75 -5.84 27.09 -38.29
C LEU A 75 -6.12 27.45 -39.75
N ASN A 76 -6.33 28.74 -40.03
CA ASN A 76 -6.47 29.29 -41.37
C ASN A 76 -5.41 30.38 -41.61
N ILE A 77 -4.52 30.18 -42.57
CA ILE A 77 -3.49 31.14 -42.96
C ILE A 77 -3.98 31.94 -44.17
N ASN A 78 -4.04 33.26 -44.04
CA ASN A 78 -4.39 34.20 -45.13
C ASN A 78 -5.69 33.85 -45.88
N GLY A 79 -6.63 33.13 -45.26
CA GLY A 79 -7.88 32.73 -45.90
C GLY A 79 -7.77 31.57 -46.90
N LEU A 80 -6.64 30.84 -46.94
CA LEU A 80 -6.42 29.68 -47.82
C LEU A 80 -7.32 28.48 -47.50
N GLY A 81 -8.00 28.50 -46.35
CA GLY A 81 -8.92 27.49 -45.88
C GLY A 81 -8.50 26.94 -44.52
N ALA A 82 -9.47 26.74 -43.63
CA ALA A 82 -9.21 26.21 -42.30
C ALA A 82 -8.80 24.73 -42.38
N LYS A 83 -7.72 24.37 -41.69
CA LYS A 83 -7.23 22.99 -41.56
C LYS A 83 -7.22 22.58 -40.10
N ASN A 84 -7.55 21.32 -39.81
CA ASN A 84 -7.53 20.79 -38.45
C ASN A 84 -6.10 20.85 -37.89
N ILE A 85 -6.01 21.07 -36.58
CA ILE A 85 -4.78 20.96 -35.81
C ILE A 85 -4.78 19.60 -35.11
N LEU A 86 -3.78 18.78 -35.42
CA LEU A 86 -3.57 17.45 -34.86
C LEU A 86 -2.24 17.39 -34.10
N LYS A 87 -2.12 16.37 -33.27
CA LYS A 87 -0.85 15.94 -32.68
C LYS A 87 -0.01 15.18 -33.73
N ALA A 88 1.23 14.86 -33.38
CA ALA A 88 2.13 14.10 -34.26
C ALA A 88 1.64 12.65 -34.56
N ASP A 89 0.81 12.08 -33.68
CA ASP A 89 0.17 10.77 -33.83
C ASP A 89 -1.13 10.81 -34.67
N LEU A 90 -1.45 11.97 -35.27
CA LEU A 90 -2.68 12.24 -36.05
C LEU A 90 -3.99 12.23 -35.25
N ASN A 91 -3.93 12.25 -33.91
CA ASN A 91 -5.12 12.47 -33.10
C ASN A 91 -5.44 13.96 -32.97
N LEU A 92 -6.72 14.28 -32.76
CA LEU A 92 -7.18 15.65 -32.48
C LEU A 92 -6.55 16.17 -31.18
N ILE A 93 -6.17 17.46 -31.18
CA ILE A 93 -5.82 18.12 -29.92
C ILE A 93 -7.06 18.25 -29.02
N THR A 94 -6.85 18.12 -27.72
CA THR A 94 -7.90 18.22 -26.70
C THR A 94 -7.93 19.61 -26.06
N SER A 95 -8.97 19.89 -25.26
CA SER A 95 -9.12 21.15 -24.55
C SER A 95 -7.87 21.53 -23.74
N GLY A 96 -7.48 22.81 -23.76
CA GLY A 96 -6.41 23.35 -22.93
C GLY A 96 -4.98 23.14 -23.46
N LYS A 97 -4.79 22.45 -24.60
CA LYS A 97 -3.47 22.21 -25.18
C LYS A 97 -2.86 23.43 -25.87
N LEU A 98 -3.69 24.30 -26.46
CA LEU A 98 -3.32 25.59 -27.03
C LEU A 98 -3.75 26.71 -26.08
N LYS A 99 -2.86 27.16 -25.20
CA LYS A 99 -3.13 28.18 -24.19
C LYS A 99 -2.99 29.59 -24.76
N ALA A 100 -3.91 30.48 -24.40
CA ALA A 100 -3.82 31.91 -24.72
C ALA A 100 -2.47 32.49 -24.27
N GLY A 101 -1.84 33.27 -25.16
CA GLY A 101 -0.51 33.84 -24.97
C GLY A 101 0.65 32.88 -25.26
N GLY A 102 0.40 31.56 -25.33
CA GLY A 102 1.40 30.55 -25.68
C GLY A 102 1.80 30.62 -27.15
N ILE A 103 3.06 30.29 -27.44
CA ILE A 103 3.62 30.24 -28.80
C ILE A 103 3.84 28.78 -29.16
N TYR A 104 3.24 28.36 -30.27
CA TYR A 104 3.27 26.98 -30.74
C TYR A 104 3.73 26.94 -32.19
N THR A 105 4.51 25.92 -32.55
CA THR A 105 4.96 25.70 -33.93
C THR A 105 4.09 24.63 -34.58
N PHE A 106 3.66 24.90 -35.81
CA PHE A 106 2.85 23.98 -36.62
C PHE A 106 3.57 23.64 -37.92
N ARG A 107 3.43 22.40 -38.39
CA ARG A 107 3.86 21.96 -39.73
C ARG A 107 2.65 21.48 -40.52
N TYR A 108 2.47 21.97 -41.74
CA TYR A 108 1.44 21.45 -42.63
C TYR A 108 1.86 20.07 -43.17
N ASN A 109 0.95 19.10 -43.13
CA ASN A 109 1.08 17.80 -43.78
C ASN A 109 0.06 17.72 -44.92
N ALA A 110 0.52 17.53 -46.15
CA ALA A 110 -0.35 17.48 -47.33
C ALA A 110 -1.04 16.12 -47.52
N GLU A 111 -0.52 15.03 -46.95
CA GLU A 111 -1.07 13.67 -47.09
C GLU A 111 -2.40 13.51 -46.35
N GLY A 112 -2.43 13.94 -45.09
CA GLY A 112 -3.67 14.22 -44.37
C GLY A 112 -3.74 15.72 -44.18
N PRO A 113 -4.45 16.50 -45.03
CA PRO A 113 -4.34 17.97 -45.12
C PRO A 113 -4.69 18.66 -43.81
N VAL A 114 -3.71 18.77 -42.91
CA VAL A 114 -3.82 19.19 -41.51
C VAL A 114 -2.56 19.91 -41.07
N PHE A 115 -2.64 20.62 -39.94
CA PHE A 115 -1.48 21.14 -39.24
C PHE A 115 -1.10 20.21 -38.09
N ILE A 116 0.16 19.80 -38.03
CA ILE A 116 0.74 19.05 -36.93
C ILE A 116 1.32 20.04 -35.92
N LEU A 117 0.78 20.03 -34.70
CA LEU A 117 1.34 20.72 -33.54
C LEU A 117 2.68 20.09 -33.17
N GLN A 118 3.74 20.88 -33.14
CA GLN A 118 5.07 20.45 -32.71
C GLN A 118 5.30 20.79 -31.23
N GLY A 119 5.93 19.88 -30.50
CA GLY A 119 6.43 20.16 -29.16
C GLY A 119 5.39 20.19 -28.03
N GLU A 120 4.22 19.53 -28.19
CA GLU A 120 3.25 19.38 -27.08
C GLU A 120 3.87 18.66 -25.87
N GLY A 121 4.92 17.86 -26.09
CA GLY A 121 5.38 16.86 -25.12
C GLY A 121 4.58 15.56 -25.27
N GLY A 122 4.95 14.54 -24.49
CA GLY A 122 4.14 13.32 -24.39
C GLY A 122 2.99 13.50 -23.41
N GLU A 123 2.01 12.59 -23.46
CA GLU A 123 0.95 12.53 -22.46
C GLU A 123 1.51 12.18 -21.08
N TYR A 124 0.97 12.83 -20.05
CA TYR A 124 1.16 12.40 -18.67
C TYR A 124 0.12 11.31 -18.33
N GLY A 125 0.55 10.31 -17.56
CA GLY A 125 -0.35 9.28 -17.04
C GLY A 125 -1.25 9.78 -15.90
N THR A 126 -1.92 8.86 -15.22
CA THR A 126 -2.85 9.17 -14.12
C THR A 126 -2.20 9.19 -12.72
N ALA A 127 -0.90 8.93 -12.63
CA ALA A 127 -0.19 8.90 -11.35
C ALA A 127 -0.06 10.31 -10.76
N GLY A 128 -0.50 10.47 -9.51
CA GLY A 128 -0.23 11.65 -8.68
C GLY A 128 0.71 11.31 -7.51
N ALA A 129 0.81 12.23 -6.55
CA ALA A 129 1.67 12.05 -5.36
C ALA A 129 1.40 10.73 -4.62
N GLY A 130 0.12 10.36 -4.46
CA GLY A 130 -0.32 9.15 -3.76
C GLY A 130 -0.01 7.83 -4.48
N GLN A 131 0.51 7.87 -5.70
CA GLN A 131 0.92 6.68 -6.46
C GLN A 131 2.45 6.56 -6.58
N VAL A 132 3.21 7.49 -6.00
CA VAL A 132 4.67 7.59 -6.18
C VAL A 132 5.35 7.56 -4.82
N LEU A 133 6.46 6.81 -4.73
CA LEU A 133 7.28 6.72 -3.53
C LEU A 133 7.90 8.07 -3.16
N ALA A 134 7.92 8.38 -1.86
CA ALA A 134 8.61 9.54 -1.32
C ALA A 134 10.09 9.54 -1.74
N GLY A 135 10.60 10.70 -2.15
CA GLY A 135 11.94 10.86 -2.71
C GLY A 135 12.00 10.75 -4.24
N TYR A 136 10.93 10.26 -4.89
CA TYR A 136 10.78 10.26 -6.35
C TYR A 136 9.76 11.30 -6.81
N THR A 137 9.85 11.71 -8.07
CA THR A 137 8.91 12.66 -8.69
C THR A 137 8.23 12.06 -9.91
N VAL A 138 7.05 12.59 -10.25
CA VAL A 138 6.33 12.27 -11.48
C VAL A 138 5.96 13.57 -12.21
N GLY A 139 6.05 13.55 -13.53
CA GLY A 139 5.56 14.65 -14.37
C GLY A 139 4.04 14.61 -14.50
N THR A 140 3.40 15.78 -14.38
CA THR A 140 1.98 16.00 -14.62
C THR A 140 1.78 17.24 -15.49
N GLU A 141 0.56 17.50 -15.95
CA GLU A 141 0.26 18.75 -16.66
C GLU A 141 0.53 20.02 -15.83
N GLY A 142 0.52 19.89 -14.49
CA GLY A 142 0.87 20.96 -13.55
C GLY A 142 2.37 21.06 -13.25
N GLY A 143 3.21 20.23 -13.88
CA GLY A 143 4.65 20.13 -13.60
C GLY A 143 5.00 18.90 -12.77
N LEU A 144 6.22 18.89 -12.20
CA LEU A 144 6.70 17.79 -11.37
C LEU A 144 6.00 17.78 -10.01
N VAL A 145 5.57 16.60 -9.59
CA VAL A 145 4.94 16.35 -8.29
C VAL A 145 5.79 15.37 -7.49
N ASN A 146 6.02 15.66 -6.21
CA ASN A 146 6.72 14.77 -5.30
C ASN A 146 5.82 13.61 -4.89
N GLY A 147 6.37 12.39 -4.89
CA GLY A 147 5.70 11.22 -4.34
C GLY A 147 5.45 11.34 -2.83
N SER A 148 4.33 10.80 -2.38
CA SER A 148 3.92 10.84 -0.98
C SER A 148 3.84 9.48 -0.32
N ILE A 149 4.03 8.37 -1.04
CA ILE A 149 4.00 7.02 -0.44
C ILE A 149 5.27 6.83 0.40
N PRO A 150 5.17 6.65 1.73
CA PRO A 150 6.31 6.27 2.55
C PRO A 150 7.00 5.00 2.05
N ASN A 151 8.33 5.00 1.98
CA ASN A 151 9.13 3.83 1.66
C ASN A 151 9.62 3.16 2.96
N PHE A 152 9.32 1.87 3.12
CA PHE A 152 9.69 1.08 4.28
C PHE A 152 10.71 -0.03 4.00
N THR A 153 11.33 -0.04 2.81
CA THR A 153 12.40 -0.99 2.48
C THR A 153 13.53 -0.90 3.51
N ASP A 154 14.06 -2.05 3.91
CA ASP A 154 15.12 -2.22 4.92
C ASP A 154 14.80 -1.62 6.31
N ASN A 155 13.51 -1.41 6.62
CA ASN A 155 13.08 -0.83 7.88
C ASN A 155 12.07 -1.74 8.60
N THR A 156 12.26 -1.94 9.90
CA THR A 156 11.30 -2.67 10.74
C THR A 156 10.20 -1.73 11.20
N GLN A 157 8.96 -2.04 10.85
CA GLN A 157 7.79 -1.23 11.19
C GLN A 157 6.93 -1.91 12.26
N TRP A 158 6.40 -1.12 13.20
CA TRP A 158 5.34 -1.62 14.08
C TRP A 158 4.02 -1.75 13.31
N ALA A 159 3.27 -2.81 13.59
CA ALA A 159 1.89 -2.89 13.16
C ALA A 159 1.07 -1.80 13.87
N THR A 160 0.17 -1.15 13.14
CA THR A 160 -0.71 -0.09 13.69
C THR A 160 -1.91 -0.66 14.44
N GLY A 161 -2.08 -1.98 14.40
CA GLY A 161 -3.12 -2.70 15.13
C GLY A 161 -3.07 -4.19 14.83
N ALA A 162 -3.67 -4.97 15.72
CA ALA A 162 -4.12 -6.33 15.45
C ALA A 162 -5.65 -6.32 15.46
N THR A 163 -6.29 -7.16 14.64
CA THR A 163 -7.75 -7.18 14.56
C THR A 163 -8.40 -7.71 15.85
N GLY A 164 -9.60 -7.22 16.17
CA GLY A 164 -10.54 -7.87 17.09
C GLY A 164 -11.50 -8.85 16.37
N VAL A 165 -11.37 -9.00 15.05
CA VAL A 165 -12.11 -9.97 14.22
C VAL A 165 -11.37 -11.30 14.28
N TYR A 166 -11.76 -12.17 15.21
CA TYR A 166 -11.15 -13.49 15.33
C TYR A 166 -11.71 -14.42 14.26
N VAL A 167 -10.82 -14.83 13.37
CA VAL A 167 -11.03 -16.00 12.54
C VAL A 167 -10.10 -17.07 13.11
N GLU A 168 -10.68 -18.22 13.47
CA GLU A 168 -9.89 -19.35 13.96
C GLU A 168 -8.80 -19.69 12.93
N ASN A 169 -7.60 -19.96 13.43
CA ASN A 169 -6.41 -20.26 12.64
C ASN A 169 -5.83 -19.11 11.80
N GLU A 170 -6.34 -17.88 11.88
CA GLU A 170 -5.77 -16.73 11.16
C GLU A 170 -5.38 -15.58 12.08
N ILE A 171 -4.13 -15.12 11.97
CA ILE A 171 -3.62 -13.92 12.65
C ILE A 171 -3.62 -12.78 11.64
N TRP A 172 -4.26 -11.66 11.96
CA TRP A 172 -4.35 -10.48 11.10
C TRP A 172 -3.69 -9.27 11.75
N LEU A 173 -2.69 -8.70 11.07
CA LEU A 173 -1.95 -7.53 11.49
C LEU A 173 -2.16 -6.39 10.51
N ARG A 174 -2.37 -5.17 11.03
CA ARG A 174 -2.53 -3.98 10.22
C ARG A 174 -1.17 -3.33 9.97
N PRO A 175 -0.70 -3.24 8.71
CA PRO A 175 0.55 -2.57 8.39
C PRO A 175 0.43 -1.05 8.61
N PRO A 176 1.55 -0.31 8.70
CA PRO A 176 1.53 1.16 8.68
C PRO A 176 1.04 1.71 7.33
N ALA A 177 0.59 2.98 7.35
CA ALA A 177 0.21 3.71 6.15
C ALA A 177 1.43 3.87 5.22
N GLY A 178 1.25 3.56 3.95
CA GLY A 178 2.29 3.34 2.97
C GLY A 178 1.65 3.13 1.60
N TYR A 179 2.01 2.02 0.96
CA TYR A 179 1.16 1.44 -0.09
C TYR A 179 -0.17 0.93 0.49
N TYR A 180 -0.13 0.39 1.72
CA TYR A 180 -1.32 0.06 2.48
C TYR A 180 -1.94 1.33 3.07
N ASP A 181 -3.25 1.32 3.28
CA ASP A 181 -3.99 2.46 3.84
C ASP A 181 -3.73 2.70 5.33
N GLY A 182 -3.11 1.72 6.02
CA GLY A 182 -2.88 1.74 7.46
C GLY A 182 -4.16 1.70 8.31
N SER A 183 -5.32 1.39 7.70
CA SER A 183 -6.63 1.48 8.32
C SER A 183 -7.45 0.19 8.17
N VAL A 184 -7.80 -0.19 6.95
CA VAL A 184 -8.63 -1.37 6.66
C VAL A 184 -7.88 -2.49 5.93
N ALA A 185 -6.69 -2.23 5.38
CA ALA A 185 -5.84 -3.27 4.82
C ALA A 185 -5.14 -4.06 5.93
N TYR A 186 -5.02 -5.38 5.75
CA TYR A 186 -4.35 -6.26 6.69
C TYR A 186 -3.41 -7.23 5.96
N VAL A 187 -2.39 -7.66 6.67
CA VAL A 187 -1.56 -8.82 6.33
C VAL A 187 -1.97 -9.95 7.25
N ARG A 188 -2.15 -11.15 6.72
CA ARG A 188 -2.58 -12.32 7.50
C ARG A 188 -1.67 -13.51 7.35
N VAL A 189 -1.59 -14.32 8.39
CA VAL A 189 -0.90 -15.61 8.41
C VAL A 189 -1.84 -16.67 8.97
N TYR A 190 -1.79 -17.86 8.39
CA TYR A 190 -2.50 -19.03 8.89
C TYR A 190 -1.61 -19.78 9.89
N ASP A 191 -2.13 -20.06 11.07
CA ASP A 191 -1.52 -20.90 12.09
C ASP A 191 -2.61 -21.78 12.74
N PRO A 192 -2.60 -23.11 12.55
CA PRO A 192 -3.62 -23.99 13.11
C PRO A 192 -3.65 -24.03 14.65
N ASN A 193 -2.60 -23.51 15.31
CA ASN A 193 -2.57 -23.39 16.76
C ASN A 193 -3.11 -22.04 17.25
N TRP A 194 -3.45 -21.12 16.34
CA TRP A 194 -4.12 -19.86 16.67
C TRP A 194 -5.60 -20.09 17.00
N ALA A 195 -5.83 -20.68 18.17
CA ALA A 195 -7.15 -20.98 18.70
C ALA A 195 -7.23 -20.57 20.17
N ALA A 196 -8.41 -20.11 20.60
CA ALA A 196 -8.64 -19.72 21.99
C ALA A 196 -8.36 -20.88 22.97
N ALA A 197 -8.55 -22.13 22.53
CA ALA A 197 -8.28 -23.33 23.30
C ALA A 197 -6.79 -23.59 23.57
N ASN A 198 -5.89 -22.91 22.86
CA ASN A 198 -4.44 -23.02 23.03
C ASN A 198 -3.86 -21.87 23.89
N ILE A 199 -4.69 -20.90 24.30
CA ILE A 199 -4.28 -19.75 25.10
C ILE A 199 -4.90 -19.88 26.50
N LEU A 200 -4.11 -19.66 27.55
CA LEU A 200 -4.57 -19.77 28.94
C LEU A 200 -5.71 -18.79 29.25
N ALA A 201 -6.73 -19.28 29.96
CA ALA A 201 -7.84 -18.50 30.47
C ALA A 201 -7.34 -17.32 31.31
N GLY A 202 -7.92 -16.14 31.08
CA GLY A 202 -7.47 -14.89 31.70
C GLY A 202 -6.22 -14.27 31.07
N LYS A 203 -5.66 -14.87 30.01
CA LYS A 203 -4.65 -14.26 29.14
C LYS A 203 -5.25 -13.95 27.77
N SER A 204 -4.62 -13.03 27.06
CA SER A 204 -4.91 -12.73 25.67
C SER A 204 -3.61 -12.57 24.90
N ILE A 205 -3.57 -13.08 23.68
CA ILE A 205 -2.50 -12.82 22.71
C ILE A 205 -3.16 -12.10 21.56
N LEU A 206 -2.62 -10.96 21.10
CA LEU A 206 -3.13 -10.17 19.97
C LEU A 206 -4.67 -10.01 19.95
N GLY A 207 -5.26 -9.82 21.13
CA GLY A 207 -6.69 -9.71 21.33
C GLY A 207 -7.44 -11.04 21.57
N LEU A 208 -6.95 -12.18 21.06
CA LEU A 208 -7.62 -13.47 21.21
C LEU A 208 -7.57 -13.90 22.68
N ALA A 209 -8.73 -13.88 23.34
CA ALA A 209 -8.87 -14.29 24.72
C ALA A 209 -8.74 -15.82 24.83
N GLY A 210 -7.94 -16.26 25.78
CA GLY A 210 -7.74 -17.67 26.05
C GLY A 210 -8.90 -18.33 26.78
N THR A 211 -9.11 -19.60 26.45
CA THR A 211 -10.10 -20.50 27.09
C THR A 211 -9.46 -21.74 27.70
N ALA A 212 -8.16 -21.96 27.46
CA ALA A 212 -7.44 -23.09 28.04
C ALA A 212 -7.37 -22.93 29.55
N ILE A 213 -8.03 -23.81 30.31
CA ILE A 213 -7.87 -23.82 31.76
C ILE A 213 -6.50 -24.42 32.04
N ASN A 214 -5.69 -23.75 32.86
CA ASN A 214 -4.45 -24.34 33.35
C ASN A 214 -4.79 -25.64 34.10
N GLY A 215 -4.42 -26.79 33.53
CA GLY A 215 -4.76 -28.10 34.07
C GLY A 215 -5.98 -28.80 33.44
N ALA A 216 -6.69 -28.20 32.47
CA ALA A 216 -7.75 -28.94 31.75
C ALA A 216 -7.16 -30.16 31.04
N GLY A 217 -7.62 -31.36 31.42
CA GLY A 217 -7.11 -32.63 30.91
C GLY A 217 -5.78 -33.10 31.52
N MET A 218 -5.14 -32.30 32.38
CA MET A 218 -3.97 -32.73 33.17
C MET A 218 -4.42 -33.15 34.57
N LYS A 219 -3.83 -34.21 35.11
CA LYS A 219 -4.07 -34.62 36.50
C LYS A 219 -3.60 -33.51 37.44
N LYS A 220 -4.49 -32.99 38.26
CA LYS A 220 -4.12 -32.01 39.30
C LYS A 220 -3.22 -32.68 40.34
N VAL A 221 -2.22 -31.93 40.81
CA VAL A 221 -1.25 -32.38 41.82
C VAL A 221 -1.12 -31.31 42.88
N ALA A 222 -1.20 -31.70 44.15
CA ALA A 222 -0.87 -30.87 45.29
C ALA A 222 0.19 -31.55 46.13
N THR A 223 1.11 -30.79 46.72
CA THR A 223 2.13 -31.29 47.63
C THR A 223 2.19 -30.44 48.88
N GLY A 224 2.71 -31.01 49.95
CA GLY A 224 2.95 -30.23 51.16
C GLY A 224 3.64 -31.03 52.25
N THR A 225 3.83 -30.36 53.38
CA THR A 225 4.34 -30.94 54.61
C THR A 225 3.35 -30.64 55.72
N VAL A 226 3.04 -31.63 56.54
CA VAL A 226 2.22 -31.44 57.75
C VAL A 226 3.01 -31.95 58.95
N ALA A 227 3.20 -31.07 59.93
CA ALA A 227 3.71 -31.45 61.24
C ALA A 227 2.53 -32.02 62.04
N ALA A 228 2.64 -33.27 62.48
CA ALA A 228 1.51 -33.89 63.13
C ALA A 228 1.30 -33.35 64.55
N THR A 229 0.06 -32.93 64.81
CA THR A 229 -0.43 -32.43 66.09
C THR A 229 -1.19 -33.50 66.89
N GLY A 230 -1.19 -34.75 66.39
CA GLY A 230 -1.90 -35.89 66.93
C GLY A 230 -1.79 -37.09 65.99
N ASN A 231 -2.47 -38.19 66.31
CA ASN A 231 -2.43 -39.37 65.44
C ASN A 231 -3.08 -39.09 64.08
N ASP A 232 -4.22 -38.41 64.05
CA ASP A 232 -4.95 -38.14 62.80
C ASP A 232 -4.69 -36.72 62.30
N GLN A 233 -4.45 -36.59 61.00
CA GLN A 233 -4.07 -35.37 60.32
C GLN A 233 -4.99 -35.13 59.14
N THR A 234 -5.50 -33.90 59.01
CA THR A 234 -6.37 -33.50 57.90
C THR A 234 -5.64 -32.53 57.00
N ILE A 235 -5.53 -32.87 55.73
CA ILE A 235 -5.13 -31.94 54.67
C ILE A 235 -6.40 -31.45 53.99
N SER A 236 -6.61 -30.14 53.98
CA SER A 236 -7.79 -29.49 53.40
C SER A 236 -7.38 -28.33 52.49
N GLY A 237 -8.32 -27.83 51.68
CA GLY A 237 -8.07 -26.73 50.75
C GLY A 237 -7.53 -27.18 49.39
N LEU A 238 -7.65 -28.45 49.05
CA LEU A 238 -7.37 -28.94 47.70
C LEU A 238 -8.51 -28.48 46.76
N ASP A 239 -8.19 -28.17 45.52
CA ASP A 239 -9.16 -27.79 44.48
C ASP A 239 -9.62 -29.01 43.64
N PHE A 240 -9.37 -30.22 44.15
CA PHE A 240 -9.74 -31.51 43.55
C PHE A 240 -9.99 -32.57 44.61
N THR A 241 -10.63 -33.67 44.21
CA THR A 241 -10.71 -34.90 45.00
C THR A 241 -9.51 -35.79 44.67
N PRO A 242 -8.59 -36.07 45.61
CA PRO A 242 -7.45 -36.93 45.33
C PRO A 242 -7.86 -38.36 45.00
N HIS A 243 -7.28 -38.95 43.96
CA HIS A 243 -7.37 -40.38 43.66
C HIS A 243 -6.07 -41.14 43.95
N TRP A 244 -4.94 -40.45 44.05
CA TRP A 244 -3.67 -41.02 44.50
C TRP A 244 -3.06 -40.14 45.57
N ILE A 245 -2.60 -40.75 46.66
CA ILE A 245 -1.91 -40.05 47.73
C ILE A 245 -0.65 -40.83 48.08
N LEU A 246 0.49 -40.15 48.07
CA LEU A 246 1.78 -40.68 48.49
C LEU A 246 2.33 -39.81 49.62
N MET A 247 2.86 -40.46 50.64
CA MET A 247 3.31 -39.83 51.87
C MET A 247 4.65 -40.41 52.32
N ARG A 248 5.47 -39.58 52.95
CA ARG A 248 6.78 -39.97 53.48
C ARG A 248 7.03 -39.30 54.83
N ASP A 249 7.50 -40.09 55.79
CA ASP A 249 7.96 -39.60 57.09
C ASP A 249 9.25 -38.79 56.91
N VAL A 250 9.28 -37.55 57.39
CA VAL A 250 10.44 -36.65 57.31
C VAL A 250 11.59 -37.14 58.21
N GLY A 251 11.29 -37.82 59.31
CA GLY A 251 12.28 -38.32 60.27
C GLY A 251 12.81 -39.72 59.95
N ASN A 252 12.20 -40.45 59.01
CA ASN A 252 12.63 -41.78 58.60
C ASN A 252 12.34 -42.04 57.12
N ASN A 253 13.33 -41.74 56.28
CA ASN A 253 13.23 -41.85 54.82
C ASN A 253 12.97 -43.27 54.29
N SER A 254 13.11 -44.31 55.12
CA SER A 254 12.86 -45.71 54.72
C SER A 254 11.38 -46.10 54.77
N LYS A 255 10.48 -45.22 55.24
CA LYS A 255 9.03 -45.49 55.30
C LYS A 255 8.26 -44.59 54.33
N VAL A 256 7.76 -45.21 53.26
CA VAL A 256 6.86 -44.59 52.28
C VAL A 256 5.49 -45.23 52.44
N TYR A 257 4.46 -44.39 52.55
CA TYR A 257 3.07 -44.79 52.65
C TYR A 257 2.36 -44.31 51.38
N TRP A 258 1.59 -45.17 50.72
CA TRP A 258 0.90 -44.81 49.48
C TRP A 258 -0.48 -45.46 49.43
N ILE A 259 -1.41 -44.81 48.75
CA ILE A 259 -2.71 -45.37 48.41
C ILE A 259 -3.11 -44.97 47.00
N SER A 260 -3.75 -45.90 46.30
CA SER A 260 -4.42 -45.66 45.03
C SER A 260 -5.91 -45.96 45.18
N PHE A 261 -6.75 -45.04 44.72
CA PHE A 261 -8.19 -45.22 44.65
C PHE A 261 -8.54 -45.45 43.18
N ALA A 262 -8.59 -46.71 42.75
CA ALA A 262 -9.29 -47.04 41.51
C ALA A 262 -10.78 -47.12 41.84
N GLN A 263 -11.64 -46.34 41.17
CA GLN A 263 -13.08 -46.57 41.29
C GLN A 263 -13.39 -48.02 40.85
N GLY A 264 -13.88 -48.84 41.78
CA GLY A 264 -14.47 -50.14 41.48
C GLY A 264 -13.66 -51.41 41.80
N VAL A 265 -12.49 -51.35 42.45
CA VAL A 265 -11.80 -52.58 42.90
C VAL A 265 -11.28 -52.42 44.32
N ASN A 266 -11.72 -53.32 45.22
CA ASN A 266 -11.18 -53.47 46.56
C ASN A 266 -9.65 -53.56 46.51
N ALA A 267 -8.96 -52.50 46.97
CA ALA A 267 -7.51 -52.44 46.97
C ALA A 267 -6.91 -53.51 47.89
N THR A 268 -6.04 -54.35 47.33
CA THR A 268 -5.27 -55.36 48.07
C THR A 268 -4.14 -54.70 48.88
N TYR A 269 -4.40 -54.56 50.18
CA TYR A 269 -3.49 -54.51 51.34
C TYR A 269 -1.97 -54.41 51.14
N ILE A 270 -1.37 -53.29 51.58
CA ILE A 270 -0.28 -53.25 52.57
C ILE A 270 -0.55 -52.05 53.51
N ASN A 271 -1.06 -52.32 54.73
CA ASN A 271 -1.47 -51.37 55.79
C ASN A 271 -2.64 -50.41 55.48
N THR A 272 -3.85 -50.96 55.48
CA THR A 272 -5.17 -50.29 55.43
C THR A 272 -5.50 -49.32 56.57
N GLY A 273 -4.57 -48.98 57.48
CA GLY A 273 -4.87 -48.20 58.69
C GLY A 273 -4.57 -46.70 58.61
N ASN A 274 -4.05 -46.19 57.49
CA ASN A 274 -3.36 -44.90 57.48
C ASN A 274 -4.11 -43.79 56.76
N ILE A 275 -5.00 -44.04 55.80
CA ILE A 275 -5.88 -42.99 55.25
C ILE A 275 -7.29 -43.27 55.77
N LEU A 276 -7.85 -42.32 56.50
CA LEU A 276 -9.12 -42.46 57.21
C LEU A 276 -10.30 -42.00 56.35
N SER A 277 -10.09 -40.98 55.52
CA SER A 277 -11.10 -40.52 54.56
C SER A 277 -10.50 -39.67 53.44
N VAL A 278 -11.18 -39.62 52.30
CA VAL A 278 -10.90 -38.70 51.20
C VAL A 278 -12.23 -38.11 50.76
N GLY A 279 -12.25 -36.82 50.48
CA GLY A 279 -13.43 -36.13 49.99
C GLY A 279 -13.08 -34.94 49.11
N ASN A 280 -14.11 -34.22 48.67
CA ASN A 280 -13.91 -33.07 47.79
C ASN A 280 -13.07 -32.00 48.50
N GLY A 281 -11.83 -31.84 48.03
CA GLY A 281 -10.90 -30.85 48.56
C GLY A 281 -10.12 -31.24 49.82
N TYR A 282 -10.17 -32.51 50.26
CA TYR A 282 -9.46 -32.94 51.47
C TYR A 282 -9.11 -34.44 51.51
N PHE A 283 -8.17 -34.80 52.37
CA PHE A 283 -7.96 -36.17 52.85
C PHE A 283 -7.49 -36.19 54.31
N VAL A 284 -7.81 -37.27 55.01
CA VAL A 284 -7.45 -37.48 56.42
C VAL A 284 -6.60 -38.74 56.52
N PHE A 285 -5.53 -38.69 57.30
CA PHE A 285 -4.63 -39.81 57.49
C PHE A 285 -4.12 -39.93 58.92
N ASN A 286 -3.76 -41.14 59.34
CA ASN A 286 -3.10 -41.40 60.60
C ASN A 286 -1.57 -41.37 60.41
N SER A 287 -0.91 -40.46 61.12
CA SER A 287 0.53 -40.20 61.09
C SER A 287 1.36 -41.08 62.02
N TYR A 288 0.73 -41.95 62.84
CA TYR A 288 1.33 -42.82 63.87
C TYR A 288 2.45 -42.17 64.70
N ASN A 289 2.15 -41.84 65.96
CA ASN A 289 3.07 -41.17 66.89
C ASN A 289 3.41 -39.73 66.49
N ALA A 290 2.45 -39.01 65.92
CA ALA A 290 2.57 -37.58 65.63
C ALA A 290 3.85 -37.20 64.85
N LYS A 291 4.06 -37.85 63.70
CA LYS A 291 5.22 -37.60 62.83
C LYS A 291 4.95 -36.53 61.78
N THR A 292 5.98 -35.78 61.42
CA THR A 292 5.93 -34.85 60.28
C THR A 292 5.96 -35.63 58.97
N MET A 293 4.98 -35.38 58.10
CA MET A 293 4.80 -36.09 56.83
C MET A 293 4.89 -35.13 55.66
N ASN A 294 5.71 -35.47 54.67
CA ASN A 294 5.59 -34.92 53.33
C ASN A 294 4.54 -35.70 52.57
N TRP A 295 3.70 -35.02 51.78
CA TRP A 295 2.64 -35.64 51.01
C TRP A 295 2.56 -35.07 49.59
N ILE A 296 2.06 -35.90 48.68
CA ILE A 296 1.62 -35.54 47.34
C ILE A 296 0.25 -36.18 47.12
N ALA A 297 -0.72 -35.37 46.68
CA ALA A 297 -2.06 -35.76 46.30
C ALA A 297 -2.23 -35.52 44.80
N ILE A 298 -2.88 -36.45 44.09
CA ILE A 298 -3.06 -36.41 42.65
C ILE A 298 -4.51 -36.80 42.33
N GLU A 299 -5.16 -36.07 41.42
CA GLU A 299 -6.48 -36.40 40.84
C GLU A 299 -6.47 -37.66 39.95
#